data_AF-A0A2K3K8M5-F1
#
_entry.id   AF-A0A2K3K8M5-F1
#
_cell.length_a   1.000
_cell.length_b   1.000
_cell.length_c   1.000
_cell.angle_alpha   90.00
_cell.angle_beta   90.00
_cell.angle_gamma   90.00
#
_symmetry.space_group_name_H-M   'P 1'
#
loop_
_entity.id
_entity.type
_entity.pdbx_description
1 polymer ?
#
loop_
_entity_poly.entity_id
_entity_poly.type
_entity_poly.pdbx_seq_one_letter_code
_entity_poly.pdbx_strand_id
1 'polypeptide(L)'
;MSDHQKDVRADMYKGLREAILRGETDSSTMGKRVVLPSSFAGGPRYMIQNYQDAMAICGWIDYPDLFITFTCNYEWPEVVDFLKPCNLKPEDRPDLSSRIFKIKVDHLIKEIKKGKIFGEIRARK
;
A
#
# COMPACT_ATOMS: atom_id res chain seq x y z
N MET A 1 -18.14 -9.09 -0.67
CA MET A 1 -18.08 -8.33 0.60
C MET A 1 -18.46 -9.16 1.84
N SER A 2 -18.63 -10.48 1.77
CA SER A 2 -19.14 -11.28 2.92
C SER A 2 -18.11 -12.08 3.73
N ASP A 3 -16.86 -12.21 3.28
CA ASP A 3 -15.94 -13.21 3.86
C ASP A 3 -15.08 -12.77 5.06
N HIS A 4 -15.18 -11.51 5.51
CA HIS A 4 -14.35 -11.00 6.63
C HIS A 4 -15.17 -10.69 7.90
N GLN A 5 -16.44 -11.10 7.95
CA GLN A 5 -17.35 -10.78 9.05
C GLN A 5 -16.88 -11.36 10.40
N LYS A 6 -16.19 -12.51 10.39
CA LYS A 6 -15.71 -13.17 11.61
C LYS A 6 -14.56 -12.42 12.25
N ASP A 7 -13.63 -11.91 11.44
CA ASP A 7 -12.46 -11.17 11.91
C ASP A 7 -12.88 -9.80 12.48
N VAL A 8 -13.76 -9.09 11.77
CA VAL A 8 -14.35 -7.83 12.25
C VAL A 8 -15.06 -8.02 13.60
N ARG A 9 -15.75 -9.14 13.80
CA ARG A 9 -16.41 -9.46 15.06
C ARG A 9 -15.41 -9.76 16.17
N ALA A 10 -14.42 -10.62 15.92
CA ALA A 10 -13.37 -10.95 16.90
C ALA A 10 -12.63 -9.68 17.38
N ASP A 11 -12.41 -8.73 16.47
CA ASP A 11 -11.70 -7.50 16.78
C ASP A 11 -12.58 -6.45 17.48
N MET A 12 -13.88 -6.39 17.20
CA MET A 12 -14.82 -5.61 18.03
C MET A 12 -14.81 -6.09 19.48
N TYR A 13 -14.73 -7.40 19.72
CA TYR A 13 -14.64 -7.95 21.08
C TYR A 13 -13.34 -7.54 21.78
N LYS A 14 -12.21 -7.48 21.08
CA LYS A 14 -10.95 -6.96 21.65
C LYS A 14 -11.07 -5.48 22.01
N GLY A 15 -11.58 -4.65 21.10
CA GLY A 15 -11.77 -3.22 21.33
C GLY A 15 -12.73 -2.91 22.48
N LEU A 16 -13.81 -3.69 22.61
CA LEU A 16 -14.75 -3.61 23.72
C LEU A 16 -14.09 -4.03 25.04
N ARG A 17 -13.35 -5.14 25.05
CA ARG A 17 -12.63 -5.63 26.23
C ARG A 17 -11.62 -4.59 26.73
N GLU A 18 -10.87 -3.95 25.84
CA GLU A 18 -9.93 -2.88 26.21
C GLU A 18 -10.61 -1.60 26.71
N ALA A 19 -11.83 -1.29 26.27
CA ALA A 19 -12.59 -0.14 26.78
C ALA A 19 -13.11 -0.41 28.19
N ILE A 20 -13.61 -1.63 28.43
CA ILE A 20 -14.04 -2.10 29.76
C ILE A 20 -12.84 -2.10 30.72
N LEU A 21 -11.66 -2.58 30.29
CA LEU A 21 -10.43 -2.56 31.09
C LEU A 21 -9.93 -1.15 31.44
N ARG A 22 -10.30 -0.14 30.64
CA ARG A 22 -9.97 1.28 30.91
C ARG A 22 -10.96 1.97 31.85
N GLY A 23 -12.00 1.28 32.31
CA GLY A 23 -12.98 1.83 33.27
C GLY A 23 -13.97 2.83 32.64
N GLU A 24 -14.10 2.84 31.32
CA GLU A 24 -15.01 3.74 30.59
C GLU A 24 -16.44 3.16 30.61
N THR A 25 -17.20 3.44 31.68
CA THR A 25 -18.58 2.95 31.89
C THR A 25 -19.69 3.93 31.54
N ASP A 26 -19.38 5.15 31.08
CA ASP A 26 -20.39 6.17 30.78
C ASP A 26 -20.83 6.13 29.30
N SER A 27 -22.05 5.63 29.08
CA SER A 27 -22.66 5.46 27.75
C SER A 27 -23.19 6.76 27.12
N SER A 28 -23.29 7.84 27.91
CA SER A 28 -24.02 9.06 27.52
C SER A 28 -23.16 10.07 26.74
N THR A 29 -21.84 10.04 26.90
CA THR A 29 -20.88 10.98 26.30
C THR A 29 -20.08 10.37 25.14
N MET A 30 -20.27 9.08 24.88
CA MET A 30 -19.44 8.30 23.95
C MET A 30 -19.95 8.39 22.50
N GLY A 31 -19.25 9.16 21.67
CA GLY A 31 -19.31 8.98 20.23
C GLY A 31 -19.06 7.51 19.86
N LYS A 32 -19.82 6.96 18.90
CA LYS A 32 -19.67 5.56 18.49
C LYS A 32 -18.22 5.28 18.10
N ARG A 33 -17.51 4.45 18.87
CA ARG A 33 -16.14 4.03 18.56
C ARG A 33 -16.18 3.09 17.36
N VAL A 34 -15.94 3.62 16.16
CA VAL A 34 -15.85 2.80 14.94
C VAL A 34 -14.43 2.27 14.80
N VAL A 35 -14.27 0.97 14.99
CA VAL A 35 -13.02 0.26 14.76
C VAL A 35 -12.94 -0.08 13.26
N LEU A 36 -12.19 0.71 12.49
CA LEU A 36 -11.93 0.42 11.07
C LEU A 36 -11.10 -0.87 10.91
N PRO A 37 -11.47 -1.81 10.03
CA PRO A 37 -10.73 -3.06 9.81
C PRO A 37 -9.35 -2.81 9.19
N SER A 38 -8.45 -3.80 9.26
CA SER A 38 -7.13 -3.76 8.58
C SER A 38 -7.25 -3.65 7.05
N SER A 39 -8.40 -4.01 6.48
CA SER A 39 -8.69 -3.83 5.05
C SER A 39 -8.91 -2.36 4.65
N PHE A 40 -9.02 -1.43 5.62
CA PHE A 40 -9.09 0.00 5.34
C PHE A 40 -7.69 0.55 5.04
N ALA A 41 -7.39 0.75 3.76
CA ALA A 41 -6.10 1.23 3.28
C ALA A 41 -5.73 2.58 3.91
N GLY A 42 -4.47 2.71 4.34
CA GLY A 42 -3.93 3.92 4.97
C GLY A 42 -4.25 4.09 6.46
N GLY A 43 -5.08 3.23 7.05
CA GLY A 43 -5.33 3.23 8.49
C GLY A 43 -4.14 2.68 9.31
N PRO A 44 -4.03 3.02 10.62
CA PRO A 44 -2.97 2.49 11.48
C PRO A 44 -2.89 0.96 11.49
N ARG A 45 -4.05 0.28 11.48
CA ARG A 45 -4.13 -1.18 11.43
C ARG A 45 -3.68 -1.78 10.10
N TYR A 46 -3.99 -1.13 8.98
CA TYR A 46 -3.49 -1.53 7.66
C TYR A 46 -1.96 -1.49 7.62
N MET A 47 -1.37 -0.43 8.17
CA MET A 47 0.10 -0.27 8.24
C MET A 47 0.74 -1.33 9.14
N ILE A 48 0.17 -1.61 10.32
CA ILE A 48 0.67 -2.66 11.22
C ILE A 48 0.59 -4.04 10.57
N GLN A 49 -0.53 -4.37 9.92
CA GLN A 49 -0.69 -5.65 9.23
C GLN A 49 0.36 -5.82 8.13
N ASN A 50 0.54 -4.81 7.26
CA ASN A 50 1.54 -4.85 6.20
C ASN A 50 2.97 -5.03 6.75
N TYR A 51 3.28 -4.40 7.89
CA TYR A 51 4.57 -4.60 8.55
C TYR A 51 4.74 -6.04 9.06
N GLN A 52 3.72 -6.60 9.72
CA GLN A 52 3.75 -7.98 10.19
C GLN A 52 3.91 -8.98 9.03
N ASP A 53 3.17 -8.77 7.94
CA ASP A 53 3.27 -9.59 6.73
C ASP A 53 4.67 -9.51 6.11
N ALA A 54 5.25 -8.30 6.04
CA ALA A 54 6.62 -8.10 5.56
C ALA A 54 7.65 -8.81 6.46
N MET A 55 7.52 -8.70 7.79
CA MET A 55 8.41 -9.38 8.73
C MET A 55 8.30 -10.90 8.65
N ALA A 56 7.10 -11.44 8.39
CA ALA A 56 6.91 -12.87 8.16
C ALA A 56 7.64 -13.34 6.89
N ILE A 57 7.61 -12.54 5.82
CA ILE A 57 8.36 -12.81 4.58
C ILE A 57 9.88 -12.77 4.84
N CYS A 58 10.38 -11.75 5.56
CA CYS A 58 11.80 -11.65 5.92
C CYS A 58 12.26 -12.83 6.77
N GLY A 59 11.42 -13.31 7.70
CA GLY A 59 11.73 -14.50 8.51
C GLY A 59 11.77 -15.79 7.70
N TRP A 60 11.09 -15.85 6.54
CA TRP A 60 11.06 -17.05 5.69
C TRP A 60 12.15 -17.07 4.61
N ILE A 61 12.44 -15.93 3.97
CA ILE A 61 13.37 -15.85 2.82
C ILE A 61 14.76 -15.35 3.21
N ASP A 62 14.89 -14.67 4.36
CA ASP A 62 15.94 -13.74 4.78
C ASP A 62 15.59 -12.26 4.52
N TYR A 63 16.38 -11.37 5.11
CA TYR A 63 16.20 -9.93 5.02
C TYR A 63 16.51 -9.41 3.60
N PRO A 64 15.81 -8.35 3.15
CA PRO A 64 16.08 -7.76 1.85
C PRO A 64 17.43 -7.04 1.83
N ASP A 65 18.19 -7.23 0.75
CA ASP A 65 19.46 -6.51 0.51
C ASP A 65 19.25 -5.11 -0.08
N LEU A 66 18.14 -4.91 -0.80
CA LEU A 66 17.86 -3.70 -1.56
C LEU A 66 16.47 -3.15 -1.26
N PHE A 67 16.40 -1.83 -1.10
CA PHE A 67 15.16 -1.07 -1.07
C PHE A 67 15.12 -0.11 -2.26
N ILE A 68 14.25 -0.38 -3.24
CA ILE A 68 14.16 0.39 -4.48
C ILE A 68 12.97 1.35 -4.40
N THR A 69 13.25 2.65 -4.46
CA THR A 69 12.23 3.69 -4.61
C THR A 69 12.16 4.12 -6.07
N PHE A 70 10.97 4.09 -6.66
CA PHE A 70 10.72 4.60 -8.01
C PHE A 70 9.76 5.80 -7.95
N THR A 71 10.23 6.97 -8.36
CA THR A 71 9.50 8.24 -8.26
C THR A 71 8.95 8.67 -9.63
N CYS A 72 7.77 9.28 -9.62
CA CYS A 72 7.20 9.90 -10.82
C CYS A 72 7.89 11.24 -11.08
N ASN A 73 8.28 11.49 -12.33
CA ASN A 73 8.82 12.77 -12.77
C ASN A 73 7.94 13.34 -13.90
N TYR A 74 7.50 14.59 -13.76
CA TYR A 74 6.68 15.28 -14.77
C TYR A 74 7.52 15.77 -15.96
N GLU A 75 8.84 15.92 -15.79
CA GLU A 75 9.77 16.41 -16.83
C GLU A 75 10.29 15.31 -17.74
N TRP A 76 9.64 14.15 -17.76
CA TRP A 76 10.04 13.08 -18.69
C TRP A 76 9.92 13.55 -20.14
N PRO A 77 10.94 13.30 -20.98
CA PRO A 77 10.98 13.80 -22.35
C PRO A 77 9.78 13.30 -23.15
N GLU A 78 9.31 12.08 -22.92
CA GLU A 78 8.12 11.53 -23.60
C GLU A 78 6.84 12.32 -23.26
N VAL A 79 6.72 12.85 -22.04
CA VAL A 79 5.58 13.70 -21.62
C VAL A 79 5.72 15.08 -22.27
N VAL A 80 6.90 15.69 -22.14
CA VAL A 80 7.15 17.06 -22.62
C VAL A 80 7.01 17.12 -24.14
N ASP A 81 7.59 16.16 -24.87
CA ASP A 81 7.55 16.12 -26.33
C ASP A 81 6.13 15.91 -26.87
N PHE A 82 5.31 15.12 -26.18
CA PHE A 82 3.91 14.93 -26.53
C PHE A 82 3.07 16.20 -26.32
N LEU A 83 3.39 16.99 -25.29
CA LEU A 83 2.64 18.20 -24.93
C LEU A 83 3.10 19.47 -25.65
N LYS A 84 4.36 19.51 -26.13
CA LYS A 84 4.92 20.60 -26.96
C LYS A 84 3.96 21.10 -28.05
N PRO A 85 3.39 20.25 -28.94
CA PRO A 85 2.50 20.73 -30.00
C PRO A 85 1.16 21.29 -29.49
N CYS A 86 0.74 20.91 -28.28
CA CYS A 86 -0.48 21.42 -27.66
C CYS A 86 -0.26 22.71 -26.85
N ASN A 87 1.00 23.17 -26.73
CA ASN A 87 1.39 24.31 -25.89
C ASN A 87 0.89 24.18 -24.43
N LEU A 88 0.83 22.93 -23.93
CA LEU A 88 0.45 22.59 -22.57
C LEU A 88 1.70 22.25 -21.76
N LYS A 89 1.63 22.49 -20.45
CA LYS A 89 2.67 22.06 -19.53
C LYS A 89 2.35 20.67 -18.96
N PRO A 90 3.36 19.89 -18.53
CA PRO A 90 3.14 18.59 -17.88
C PRO A 90 2.18 18.65 -16.68
N GLU A 91 2.18 19.76 -15.95
CA GLU A 91 1.29 19.97 -14.80
C GLU A 91 -0.19 20.06 -15.21
N ASP A 92 -0.48 20.46 -16.45
CA ASP A 92 -1.85 20.54 -16.98
C ASP A 92 -2.44 19.15 -17.28
N ARG A 93 -1.59 18.12 -17.41
CA ARG A 93 -1.96 16.75 -17.78
C ARG A 93 -1.32 15.69 -16.87
N PRO A 94 -1.65 15.67 -15.57
CA PRO A 94 -1.09 14.73 -14.60
C PRO A 94 -1.48 13.26 -14.90
N ASP A 95 -2.53 13.04 -15.69
CA ASP A 95 -2.94 11.73 -16.17
C ASP A 95 -1.88 11.07 -17.05
N LEU A 96 -1.16 11.85 -17.87
CA LEU A 96 -0.08 11.33 -18.73
C LEU A 96 1.12 10.87 -17.90
N SER A 97 1.54 11.68 -16.93
CA SER A 97 2.62 11.35 -16.00
C SER A 97 2.28 10.08 -15.22
N SER A 98 1.04 9.95 -14.75
CA SER A 98 0.57 8.76 -14.03
C SER A 98 0.59 7.50 -14.90
N ARG A 99 0.17 7.60 -16.16
CA ARG A 99 0.18 6.48 -17.12
C ARG A 99 1.61 6.05 -17.46
N ILE A 100 2.49 7.00 -17.76
CA ILE A 100 3.89 6.71 -18.08
C ILE A 100 4.61 6.13 -16.85
N PHE A 101 4.33 6.64 -15.65
CA PHE A 101 4.86 6.09 -14.42
C PHE A 101 4.46 4.63 -14.27
N LYS A 102 3.18 4.29 -14.47
CA LYS A 102 2.72 2.91 -14.41
C LYS A 102 3.42 2.01 -15.43
N ILE A 103 3.57 2.47 -16.67
CA ILE A 103 4.27 1.73 -17.73
C ILE A 103 5.73 1.46 -17.35
N LYS A 104 6.45 2.48 -16.86
CA LYS A 104 7.86 2.35 -16.46
C LYS A 104 8.01 1.44 -15.23
N VAL A 105 7.11 1.52 -14.25
CA VAL A 105 7.08 0.60 -13.10
C VAL A 105 6.84 -0.83 -13.53
N ASP A 106 5.88 -1.08 -14.41
CA ASP A 106 5.59 -2.43 -14.91
C ASP A 106 6.76 -3.00 -15.70
N HIS A 107 7.44 -2.15 -16.47
CA HIS A 107 8.67 -2.51 -17.17
C HIS A 107 9.77 -2.90 -16.18
N LEU A 108 10.02 -2.08 -15.14
CA LEU A 108 11.00 -2.37 -14.10
C LEU A 108 10.69 -3.70 -13.39
N ILE A 109 9.45 -3.94 -12.99
CA ILE A 109 9.03 -5.19 -12.35
C ILE A 109 9.25 -6.38 -13.29
N LYS A 110 8.96 -6.22 -14.59
CA LYS A 110 9.19 -7.26 -15.60
C LYS A 110 10.67 -7.57 -15.73
N GLU A 111 11.53 -6.57 -15.80
CA GLU A 111 12.98 -6.73 -15.88
C GLU A 111 13.55 -7.41 -14.63
N ILE A 112 13.13 -6.98 -13.44
CA ILE A 112 13.54 -7.62 -12.17
C ILE A 112 13.14 -9.10 -12.15
N LYS A 113 11.90 -9.42 -12.57
CA LYS A 113 11.40 -10.79 -12.49
C LYS A 113 11.85 -11.71 -13.62
N LYS A 114 11.95 -11.20 -14.84
CA LYS A 114 12.22 -12.00 -16.06
C LYS A 114 13.65 -11.84 -16.56
N GLY A 115 14.23 -10.66 -16.41
CA GLY A 115 15.60 -10.36 -16.83
C GLY A 115 16.66 -11.05 -15.97
N LYS A 116 16.27 -11.69 -14.85
CA LYS A 116 17.17 -12.37 -13.90
C LYS A 116 18.34 -11.47 -13.43
N ILE A 117 18.13 -10.16 -13.37
CA ILE A 117 19.14 -9.15 -13.02
C ILE A 117 19.72 -9.43 -11.62
N PHE A 118 18.88 -9.94 -10.71
CA PHE A 118 19.26 -10.33 -9.34
C PHE A 118 19.30 -11.85 -9.15
N GLY A 119 19.44 -12.62 -10.23
CA GLY A 119 19.40 -14.09 -10.19
C GLY A 119 17.98 -14.66 -10.20
N GLU A 120 17.83 -15.87 -9.68
CA GLU A 120 16.56 -16.60 -9.70
C GLU A 120 15.62 -16.19 -8.56
N ILE A 121 14.33 -16.07 -8.86
CA ILE A 121 13.32 -15.73 -7.87
C ILE A 121 13.08 -16.93 -6.95
N ARG A 122 13.48 -16.82 -5.69
CA ARG A 122 13.25 -17.85 -4.65
C ARG A 122 11.78 -17.96 -4.22
N ALA A 123 11.06 -16.82 -4.18
CA ALA A 123 9.66 -16.77 -3.79
C ALA A 123 8.74 -16.63 -5.00
N ARG A 124 8.24 -17.76 -5.50
CA ARG A 124 7.21 -17.81 -6.54
C ARG A 124 5.87 -18.11 -5.87
N LYS A 125 4.84 -17.32 -6.21
CA LYS A 125 3.46 -17.55 -5.75
C LYS A 125 2.90 -18.82 -6.37
#